data_AF-G0ERS8-F1
#
_entry.id   AF-G0ERS8-F1
#
_cell.length_a   1.000
_cell.length_b   1.000
_cell.length_c   1.000
_cell.angle_alpha   90.00
_cell.angle_beta   90.00
_cell.angle_gamma   90.00
#
_symmetry.space_group_name_H-M   'P 1'
#
loop_
_entity.id
_entity.type
_entity.pdbx_description
1 polymer ?
#
loop_
_entity_poly.entity_id
_entity_poly.type
_entity_poly.pdbx_seq_one_letter_code
_entity_poly.pdbx_strand_id
1 'polypeptide(L)'
;MPCPYGQLFDRLWVKEVWAAGACADGLRPAMRHPGTWKVDNGGLWYPADATEPKHPISPRGKTRVSIHMPRWASRITLEITGVRVERLNDCGEADAIAEGIAPELDGWTDYSNPSCQMCLNPVDSYRTLWDSINGAGAWEANAWGWVVEFRRVQR
;
A
#
# COMPACT_ATOMS: atom_id res chain seq x y z
N MET A 1 22.89 9.93 -4.34
CA MET A 1 22.65 8.77 -3.46
C MET A 1 21.71 7.82 -4.19
N PRO A 2 21.88 6.49 -4.08
CA PRO A 2 20.89 5.55 -4.60
C PRO A 2 19.59 5.66 -3.78
N CYS A 3 18.44 5.56 -4.45
CA CYS A 3 17.14 5.52 -3.78
C CYS A 3 17.04 4.25 -2.91
N PRO A 4 16.58 4.36 -1.65
CA PRO A 4 16.47 3.20 -0.77
C PRO A 4 15.36 2.22 -1.18
N TYR A 5 14.42 2.66 -2.02
CA TYR A 5 13.25 1.87 -2.43
C TYR A 5 13.49 1.05 -3.70
N GLY A 6 14.57 1.33 -4.43
CA GLY A 6 14.91 0.64 -5.68
C GLY A 6 15.28 1.60 -6.81
N GLN A 7 15.56 1.03 -7.96
CA GLN A 7 15.90 1.73 -9.20
C GLN A 7 14.87 1.43 -10.29
N LEU A 8 15.02 2.11 -11.43
CA LEU A 8 14.21 1.89 -12.61
C LEU A 8 14.20 0.38 -12.98
N PHE A 9 13.00 -0.15 -13.24
CA PHE A 9 12.71 -1.57 -13.53
C PHE A 9 12.83 -2.55 -12.36
N ASP A 10 13.18 -2.11 -11.15
CA ASP A 10 13.07 -2.96 -9.97
C ASP A 10 11.60 -3.32 -9.70
N ARG A 11 11.39 -4.48 -9.07
CA ARG A 11 10.05 -4.99 -8.74
C ARG A 11 9.80 -4.96 -7.25
N LEU A 12 8.78 -4.22 -6.86
CA LEU A 12 8.21 -4.20 -5.53
C LEU A 12 7.07 -5.22 -5.43
N TRP A 13 6.82 -5.70 -4.22
CA TRP A 13 5.68 -6.55 -3.93
C TRP A 13 4.91 -5.99 -2.74
N VAL A 14 3.58 -5.95 -2.85
CA VAL A 14 2.74 -5.40 -1.80
C VAL A 14 2.61 -6.42 -0.67
N LYS A 15 2.70 -5.93 0.56
CA LYS A 15 2.49 -6.73 1.77
C LYS A 15 1.13 -6.37 2.38
N GLU A 16 0.26 -7.36 2.47
CA GLU A 16 -1.08 -7.21 3.04
C GLU A 16 -1.18 -7.98 4.37
N VAL A 17 -2.15 -7.61 5.21
CA VAL A 17 -2.57 -8.50 6.30
C VAL A 17 -3.11 -9.78 5.69
N TRP A 18 -2.77 -10.95 6.24
CA TRP A 18 -3.10 -12.22 5.63
C TRP A 18 -3.26 -13.34 6.65
N ALA A 19 -3.89 -14.43 6.25
CA ALA A 19 -3.87 -15.69 6.98
C ALA A 19 -3.65 -16.85 6.00
N ALA A 20 -3.23 -18.00 6.52
CA ALA A 20 -3.32 -19.26 5.78
C ALA A 20 -4.14 -20.26 6.58
N GLY A 21 -4.22 -21.50 6.10
CA GLY A 21 -4.96 -22.55 6.77
C GLY A 21 -4.45 -22.83 8.19
N ALA A 22 -5.35 -23.18 9.10
CA ALA A 22 -5.05 -23.49 10.50
C ALA A 22 -4.00 -24.60 10.66
N CYS A 23 -3.94 -25.55 9.72
CA CYS A 23 -2.87 -26.57 9.70
C CYS A 23 -1.46 -25.98 9.55
N ALA A 24 -1.33 -24.75 9.07
CA ALA A 24 -0.07 -24.05 8.92
C ALA A 24 0.27 -23.13 10.11
N ASP A 25 -0.56 -23.05 11.16
CA ASP A 25 -0.35 -22.09 12.25
C ASP A 25 0.95 -22.32 13.03
N GLY A 26 1.34 -23.58 13.20
CA GLY A 26 2.63 -23.96 13.79
C GLY A 26 3.84 -23.72 12.87
N LEU A 27 3.63 -23.39 11.60
CA LEU A 27 4.70 -23.17 10.63
C LEU A 27 5.11 -21.69 10.58
N ARG A 28 6.42 -21.46 10.47
CA ARG A 28 6.97 -20.14 10.15
C ARG A 28 6.54 -19.75 8.73
N PRO A 29 6.24 -18.46 8.45
CA PRO A 29 5.84 -18.01 7.12
C PRO A 29 6.80 -18.42 5.99
N ALA A 30 8.10 -18.40 6.27
CA ALA A 30 9.16 -18.78 5.33
C ALA A 30 9.21 -20.29 5.02
N MET A 31 8.67 -21.14 5.89
CA MET A 31 8.67 -22.60 5.74
C MET A 31 7.45 -23.12 4.97
N ARG A 32 6.58 -22.22 4.49
CA ARG A 32 5.38 -22.58 3.72
C ARG A 32 5.74 -22.62 2.24
N HIS A 33 5.51 -23.78 1.62
CA HIS A 33 5.80 -23.96 0.20
C HIS A 33 4.77 -23.23 -0.69
N PRO A 34 5.23 -22.44 -1.68
CA PRO A 34 4.36 -21.76 -2.65
C PRO A 34 3.48 -22.73 -3.46
N GLY A 35 3.91 -23.99 -3.62
CA GLY A 35 3.14 -25.02 -4.33
C GLY A 35 1.91 -25.50 -3.56
N THR A 36 1.94 -25.44 -2.23
CA THR A 36 0.85 -25.90 -1.36
C THR A 36 -0.16 -24.79 -1.08
N TRP A 37 0.32 -23.56 -0.95
CA TRP A 37 -0.48 -22.41 -0.51
C TRP A 37 -0.51 -21.35 -1.62
N LYS A 38 -1.24 -21.62 -2.70
CA LYS A 38 -1.50 -20.59 -3.72
C LYS A 38 -2.74 -19.79 -3.33
N VAL A 39 -2.74 -18.52 -3.74
CA VAL A 39 -3.90 -17.62 -3.70
C VAL A 39 -5.11 -18.29 -4.35
N ASP A 40 -4.88 -18.94 -5.50
CA ASP A 40 -5.93 -19.56 -6.31
C ASP A 40 -6.33 -20.97 -5.82
N ASN A 41 -5.45 -21.66 -5.09
CA ASN A 41 -5.73 -22.99 -4.52
C ASN A 41 -6.41 -22.90 -3.13
N GLY A 42 -7.01 -21.77 -2.80
CA GLY A 42 -7.84 -21.63 -1.62
C GLY A 42 -7.09 -21.52 -0.29
N GLY A 43 -5.77 -21.33 -0.30
CA GLY A 43 -4.94 -21.48 0.89
C GLY A 43 -4.65 -20.21 1.68
N LEU A 44 -5.03 -19.04 1.17
CA LEU A 44 -4.68 -17.73 1.75
C LEU A 44 -5.91 -16.83 1.86
N TRP A 45 -6.09 -16.22 3.01
CA TRP A 45 -7.13 -15.24 3.28
C TRP A 45 -6.51 -13.85 3.34
N TYR A 46 -7.14 -12.90 2.66
CA TYR A 46 -6.79 -11.47 2.73
C TYR A 46 -8.00 -10.75 3.30
N PRO A 47 -7.92 -10.18 4.52
CA PRO A 47 -9.04 -9.48 5.12
C PRO A 47 -9.58 -8.33 4.25
N ALA A 48 -8.73 -7.74 3.40
CA ALA A 48 -9.12 -6.71 2.44
C ALA A 48 -10.19 -7.16 1.43
N ASP A 49 -10.24 -8.45 1.10
CA ASP A 49 -11.21 -8.96 0.12
C ASP A 49 -12.58 -9.21 0.74
N ALA A 50 -12.70 -9.18 2.07
CA ALA A 50 -13.89 -9.59 2.84
C ALA A 50 -14.50 -10.95 2.40
N THR A 51 -13.75 -11.79 1.71
CA THR A 51 -14.20 -13.03 1.09
C THR A 51 -13.30 -14.20 1.49
N GLU A 52 -13.89 -15.39 1.50
CA GLU A 52 -13.15 -16.62 1.77
C GLU A 52 -12.63 -17.25 0.47
N PRO A 53 -11.51 -17.99 0.55
CA PRO A 53 -11.00 -18.73 -0.58
C PRO A 53 -12.01 -19.83 -0.99
N LYS A 54 -12.16 -20.06 -2.29
CA LYS A 54 -13.19 -20.97 -2.83
C LYS A 54 -13.03 -22.44 -2.41
N HIS A 55 -11.80 -22.91 -2.23
CA HIS A 55 -11.48 -24.31 -1.92
C HIS A 55 -10.42 -24.40 -0.81
N PRO A 56 -10.76 -24.10 0.45
CA PRO A 56 -9.77 -24.04 1.51
C PRO A 56 -9.28 -25.44 1.90
N ILE A 57 -7.97 -25.62 1.92
CA ILE A 57 -7.29 -26.88 2.31
C ILE A 57 -7.54 -27.20 3.79
N SER A 58 -7.76 -26.19 4.62
CA SER A 58 -8.14 -26.30 6.03
C SER A 58 -8.89 -25.04 6.46
N PRO A 59 -9.57 -25.01 7.62
CA PRO A 59 -10.19 -23.79 8.14
C PRO A 59 -9.20 -22.63 8.23
N ARG A 60 -9.72 -21.39 8.25
CA ARG A 60 -8.90 -20.19 8.41
C ARG A 60 -8.07 -20.27 9.70
N GLY A 61 -6.76 -20.10 9.57
CA GLY A 61 -5.82 -20.03 10.70
C GLY A 61 -5.67 -18.62 11.25
N LYS A 62 -4.61 -18.41 12.03
CA LYS A 62 -4.30 -17.12 12.66
C LYS A 62 -4.04 -16.04 11.61
N THR A 63 -4.67 -14.87 11.79
CA THR A 63 -4.36 -13.63 11.07
C THR A 63 -2.94 -13.17 11.42
N ARG A 64 -2.20 -12.71 10.40
CA ARG A 64 -0.81 -12.28 10.49
C ARG A 64 -0.68 -10.88 9.89
N VAL A 65 0.11 -10.06 10.57
CA VAL A 65 0.43 -8.69 10.13
C VAL A 65 1.27 -8.70 8.86
N SER A 66 1.15 -7.62 8.07
CA SER A 66 1.76 -7.49 6.74
C SER A 66 3.27 -7.60 6.73
N ILE A 67 3.97 -7.10 7.77
CA ILE A 67 5.44 -7.16 7.85
C ILE A 67 6.00 -8.58 7.71
N HIS A 68 5.26 -9.58 8.17
CA HIS A 68 5.61 -11.01 8.11
C HIS A 68 5.12 -11.72 6.83
N MET A 69 4.51 -11.01 5.89
CA MET A 69 4.10 -11.57 4.61
C MET A 69 5.34 -11.92 3.76
N PRO A 70 5.49 -13.19 3.33
CA PRO A 70 6.54 -13.59 2.42
C PRO A 70 6.21 -13.18 0.98
N ARG A 71 7.23 -12.95 0.15
CA ARG A 71 7.06 -12.50 -1.25
C ARG A 71 6.15 -13.42 -2.07
N TRP A 72 6.22 -14.73 -1.87
CA TRP A 72 5.43 -15.68 -2.65
C TRP A 72 3.91 -15.52 -2.42
N ALA A 73 3.51 -15.01 -1.26
CA ALA A 73 2.11 -14.75 -0.92
C ALA A 73 1.62 -13.42 -1.48
N SER A 74 2.49 -12.50 -1.90
CA SER A 74 2.04 -11.25 -2.50
C SER A 74 1.30 -11.49 -3.81
N ARG A 75 0.17 -10.80 -3.97
CA ARG A 75 -0.71 -10.87 -5.16
C ARG A 75 -0.53 -9.70 -6.11
N ILE A 76 0.16 -8.66 -5.66
CA ILE A 76 0.34 -7.41 -6.40
C ILE A 76 1.85 -7.19 -6.54
N THR A 77 2.30 -7.18 -7.79
CA THR A 77 3.67 -6.83 -8.16
C THR A 77 3.65 -5.48 -8.85
N LEU A 78 4.56 -4.59 -8.44
CA LEU A 78 4.71 -3.26 -9.00
C LEU A 78 6.11 -3.17 -9.61
N GLU A 79 6.22 -2.61 -10.81
CA GLU A 79 7.50 -2.32 -11.47
C GLU A 79 7.75 -0.82 -11.39
N ILE A 80 8.94 -0.44 -10.92
CA ILE A 80 9.34 0.97 -10.80
C ILE A 80 9.59 1.54 -12.20
N THR A 81 8.91 2.64 -12.53
CA THR A 81 8.99 3.34 -13.82
C THR A 81 9.73 4.67 -13.73
N GLY A 82 9.99 5.17 -12.52
CA GLY A 82 10.66 6.43 -12.30
C GLY A 82 11.07 6.61 -10.84
N VAL A 83 12.21 7.24 -10.62
CA VAL A 83 12.71 7.57 -9.28
C VAL A 83 13.36 8.94 -9.33
N ARG A 84 12.90 9.86 -8.51
CA ARG A 84 13.47 11.22 -8.41
C ARG A 84 13.42 11.74 -6.97
N VAL A 85 14.19 12.79 -6.72
CA VAL A 85 14.17 13.54 -5.46
C VAL A 85 13.43 14.85 -5.72
N GLU A 86 12.45 15.16 -4.89
CA GLU A 86 11.58 16.34 -5.04
C GLU A 86 11.32 16.97 -3.66
N ARG A 87 11.02 18.27 -3.64
CA ARG A 87 10.51 18.93 -2.43
C ARG A 87 9.03 18.58 -2.28
N LEU A 88 8.59 18.35 -1.05
CA LEU A 88 7.19 18.00 -0.77
C LEU A 88 6.20 19.00 -1.39
N ASN A 89 6.49 20.31 -1.30
CA ASN A 89 5.57 21.34 -1.77
C ASN A 89 5.66 21.61 -3.28
N ASP A 90 6.58 20.95 -3.98
CA ASP A 90 6.65 21.02 -5.45
C ASP A 90 5.66 20.05 -6.13
N CYS A 91 4.92 19.24 -5.35
CA CYS A 91 3.94 18.31 -5.90
C CYS A 91 2.79 19.04 -6.61
N GLY A 92 2.45 18.58 -7.81
CA GLY A 92 1.31 19.11 -8.56
C GLY A 92 -0.02 18.45 -8.19
N GLU A 93 -1.11 18.96 -8.77
CA GLU A 93 -2.43 18.33 -8.65
C GLU A 93 -2.44 16.88 -9.15
N ALA A 94 -1.73 16.60 -10.24
CA ALA A 94 -1.62 15.24 -10.80
C ALA A 94 -0.90 14.29 -9.84
N ASP A 95 0.13 14.76 -9.14
CA ASP A 95 0.86 13.97 -8.15
C ASP A 95 -0.02 13.71 -6.92
N ALA A 96 -0.73 14.72 -6.42
CA ALA A 96 -1.68 14.56 -5.32
C ALA A 96 -2.78 13.52 -5.66
N ILE A 97 -3.32 13.56 -6.88
CA ILE A 97 -4.30 12.58 -7.33
C ILE A 97 -3.67 11.18 -7.45
N ALA A 98 -2.43 11.08 -7.96
CA ALA A 98 -1.71 9.82 -8.07
C ALA A 98 -1.38 9.19 -6.70
N GLU A 99 -1.14 10.01 -5.66
CA GLU A 99 -0.99 9.58 -4.27
C GLU A 99 -2.30 9.09 -3.64
N GLY A 100 -3.43 9.28 -4.33
CA GLY A 100 -4.75 8.76 -3.94
C GLY A 100 -5.72 9.80 -3.43
N ILE A 101 -5.42 11.10 -3.58
CA ILE A 101 -6.41 12.16 -3.34
C ILE A 101 -7.50 12.08 -4.41
N ALA A 102 -8.74 11.90 -3.96
CA ALA A 102 -9.90 11.81 -4.84
C ALA A 102 -10.89 12.94 -4.51
N PRO A 103 -11.63 13.45 -5.50
CA PRO A 103 -12.70 14.39 -5.23
C PRO A 103 -13.86 13.68 -4.53
N GLU A 104 -14.45 14.36 -3.55
CA GLU A 104 -15.76 14.04 -2.97
C GLU A 104 -16.87 14.86 -3.65
N LEU A 105 -18.13 14.61 -3.28
CA LEU A 105 -19.30 15.23 -3.91
C LEU A 105 -19.21 16.76 -4.02
N ASP A 106 -18.69 17.41 -2.99
CA ASP A 106 -18.69 18.87 -2.85
C ASP A 106 -17.28 19.49 -2.76
N GLY A 107 -16.22 18.74 -3.09
CA GLY A 107 -14.84 19.25 -3.05
C GLY A 107 -13.78 18.17 -2.83
N TRP A 108 -12.74 18.49 -2.06
CA TRP A 108 -11.65 17.57 -1.72
C TRP A 108 -11.59 17.35 -0.22
N THR A 109 -11.28 16.14 0.25
CA THR A 109 -11.26 15.79 1.67
C THR A 109 -10.28 16.65 2.47
N ASP A 110 -10.71 17.23 3.58
CA ASP A 110 -9.81 17.80 4.60
C ASP A 110 -9.52 16.73 5.68
N TYR A 111 -8.31 16.21 5.69
CA TYR A 111 -7.90 15.16 6.64
C TYR A 111 -7.64 15.69 8.05
N SER A 112 -7.56 17.01 8.24
CA SER A 112 -7.46 17.64 9.56
C SER A 112 -8.83 17.78 10.24
N ASN A 113 -9.90 17.93 9.45
CA ASN A 113 -11.28 17.98 9.93
C ASN A 113 -12.26 17.35 8.91
N PRO A 114 -12.33 16.01 8.83
CA PRO A 114 -13.13 15.31 7.83
C PRO A 114 -14.63 15.57 7.92
N SER A 115 -15.11 16.06 9.06
CA SER A 115 -16.54 16.23 9.35
C SER A 115 -17.15 17.52 8.83
N CYS A 116 -16.37 18.54 8.48
CA CYS A 116 -16.93 19.89 8.33
C CYS A 116 -16.31 20.75 7.22
N GLN A 117 -15.19 20.36 6.61
CA GLN A 117 -14.48 21.22 5.66
C GLN A 117 -14.00 20.42 4.44
N MET A 118 -14.10 21.07 3.27
CA MET A 118 -13.56 20.58 2.02
C MET A 118 -12.41 21.51 1.61
N CYS A 119 -11.30 20.92 1.17
CA CYS A 119 -10.23 21.64 0.51
C CYS A 119 -10.66 22.09 -0.90
N LEU A 120 -10.05 23.17 -1.39
CA LEU A 120 -10.38 23.77 -2.68
C LEU A 120 -9.77 23.03 -3.86
N ASN A 121 -8.64 22.35 -3.65
CA ASN A 121 -7.88 21.64 -4.69
C ASN A 121 -7.21 20.38 -4.08
N PRO A 122 -6.75 19.44 -4.92
CA PRO A 122 -6.14 18.20 -4.44
C PRO A 122 -4.82 18.41 -3.69
N VAL A 123 -4.04 19.45 -4.00
CA VAL A 123 -2.77 19.74 -3.31
C VAL A 123 -3.04 20.16 -1.86
N ASP A 124 -4.05 20.99 -1.62
CA ASP A 124 -4.48 21.35 -0.27
C ASP A 124 -4.96 20.13 0.52
N SER A 125 -5.72 19.24 -0.12
CA SER A 125 -6.15 17.98 0.48
C SER A 125 -4.95 17.10 0.82
N TYR A 126 -3.99 16.95 -0.09
CA TYR A 126 -2.74 16.22 0.14
C TYR A 126 -1.92 16.81 1.30
N ARG A 127 -1.84 18.13 1.41
CA ARG A 127 -1.21 18.80 2.55
C ARG A 127 -1.84 18.41 3.87
N THR A 128 -3.18 18.45 3.97
CA THR A 128 -3.87 18.08 5.22
C THR A 128 -3.66 16.60 5.56
N LEU A 129 -3.62 15.73 4.54
CA LEU A 129 -3.29 14.32 4.71
C LEU A 129 -1.87 14.16 5.27
N TRP A 130 -0.91 14.86 4.67
CA TRP A 130 0.49 14.79 5.08
C TRP A 130 0.69 15.19 6.54
N ASP A 131 0.12 16.32 6.94
CA ASP A 131 0.16 16.79 8.34
C ASP A 131 -0.57 15.84 9.29
N SER A 132 -1.67 15.20 8.86
CA SER A 132 -2.37 14.22 9.70
C SER A 132 -1.51 12.99 10.03
N ILE A 133 -0.62 12.61 9.10
CA ILE A 133 0.26 11.44 9.23
C ILE A 133 1.56 11.79 9.97
N ASN A 134 2.14 12.95 9.66
CA ASN A 134 3.49 13.34 10.09
C ASN A 134 3.51 14.36 11.25
N GLY A 135 2.34 14.86 11.64
CA GLY A 135 2.18 15.90 12.66
C GLY A 135 1.99 17.29 12.04
N ALA A 136 1.39 18.20 12.83
CA ALA A 136 1.09 19.56 12.40
C ALA A 136 2.37 20.33 11.99
N GLY A 137 2.34 20.98 10.82
CA GLY A 137 3.47 21.75 10.29
C GLY A 137 4.52 20.92 9.57
N ALA A 138 4.30 19.61 9.38
CA ALA A 138 5.20 18.76 8.61
C ALA A 138 5.26 19.16 7.14
N TRP A 139 4.16 19.68 6.59
CA TRP A 139 4.08 20.25 5.26
C TRP A 139 4.99 21.48 5.10
N GLU A 140 4.91 22.42 6.06
CA GLU A 140 5.69 23.66 6.03
C GLU A 140 7.20 23.42 6.14
N ALA A 141 7.61 22.29 6.74
CA ALA A 141 9.01 21.88 6.73
C ALA A 141 9.57 21.64 5.31
N ASN A 142 8.67 21.41 4.34
CA ASN A 142 8.97 21.24 2.92
C ASN A 142 10.16 20.29 2.69
N ALA A 143 10.14 19.13 3.34
CA ALA A 143 11.26 18.21 3.34
C ALA A 143 11.54 17.64 1.93
N TRP A 144 12.78 17.19 1.71
CA TRP A 144 13.12 16.42 0.51
C TRP A 144 12.56 14.99 0.63
N GLY A 145 11.82 14.56 -0.39
CA GLY A 145 11.26 13.23 -0.51
C GLY A 145 11.79 12.48 -1.73
N TRP A 146 11.64 11.16 -1.71
CA TRP A 146 11.79 10.32 -2.91
C TRP A 146 10.42 10.12 -3.54
N VAL A 147 10.27 10.52 -4.80
CA VAL A 147 9.10 10.15 -5.60
C VAL A 147 9.42 8.86 -6.35
N VAL A 148 8.59 7.85 -6.15
CA VAL A 148 8.73 6.52 -6.76
C VAL A 148 7.50 6.25 -7.60
N GLU A 149 7.67 6.30 -8.92
CA GLU A 149 6.63 5.99 -9.87
C GLU A 149 6.65 4.49 -10.18
N PHE A 150 5.47 3.88 -10.29
CA PHE A 150 5.36 2.47 -10.59
C PHE A 150 4.10 2.14 -11.38
N ARG A 151 4.13 0.98 -12.03
CA ARG A 151 2.97 0.37 -12.69
C ARG A 151 2.73 -1.03 -12.14
N ARG A 152 1.45 -1.42 -12.06
CA ARG A 152 1.10 -2.80 -11.73
C ARG A 152 1.44 -3.73 -12.89
N VAL A 153 2.09 -4.85 -12.60
CA VAL A 153 2.40 -5.90 -13.57
C VAL A 153 1.75 -7.22 -13.15
N GLN A 154 1.34 -8.02 -14.14
CA GLN A 154 0.95 -9.40 -13.89
C GLN A 154 2.19 -10.25 -13.62
N ARG A 155 1.99 -11.28 -12.80
CA ARG A 155 3.03 -12.24 -12.41
C ARG A 155 3.13 -13.37 -13.43
#